data_AF-X1PIP3-F1
#
_entry.id   AF-X1PIP3-F1
#
_cell.length_a   1.000
_cell.length_b   1.000
_cell.length_c   1.000
_cell.angle_alpha   90.00
_cell.angle_beta   90.00
_cell.angle_gamma   90.00
#
_symmetry.space_group_name_H-M   'P 1'
#
loop_
_entity.id
_entity.type
_entity.pdbx_description
1 polymer ?
#
loop_
_entity_poly.entity_id
_entity_poly.type
_entity_poly.pdbx_seq_one_letter_code
_entity_poly.pdbx_strand_id
1 'polypeptide(L)'
;TLARMRAAKGSYVLTPRDLAAPEAPSAHLKGLPDCLVVFTPDYGVAAEKLEAQSAWVSATFVGRAWMGLSLLYKPMDDIHRGTVEAAAARHHLRIVATGNVTMHVRSRKPMHDVLTAIRVHRPVPECGYDLLPNAEQHLRSRLRLANIYPHRYLTESVHVANLC
;
A
#
# COMPACT_ATOMS: atom_id res chain seq x y z
N THR A 1 -12.43 -18.11 -5.24
CA THR A 1 -12.86 -16.77 -4.77
C THR A 1 -13.21 -15.92 -5.98
N LEU A 2 -14.15 -14.97 -5.84
CA LEU A 2 -14.65 -14.10 -6.93
C LEU A 2 -13.52 -13.48 -7.77
N ALA A 3 -12.52 -12.89 -7.11
CA ALA A 3 -11.37 -12.24 -7.74
C ALA A 3 -10.57 -13.13 -8.69
N ARG A 4 -10.40 -14.41 -8.32
CA ARG A 4 -9.62 -15.40 -9.08
C ARG A 4 -10.37 -15.91 -10.30
N MET A 5 -11.70 -16.00 -10.23
CA MET A 5 -12.53 -16.51 -11.33
C MET A 5 -12.70 -15.49 -12.47
N ARG A 6 -12.47 -14.19 -12.19
CA ARG A 6 -12.57 -13.10 -13.17
C ARG A 6 -11.27 -12.82 -13.94
N ALA A 7 -10.20 -13.56 -13.69
CA ALA A 7 -8.89 -13.28 -14.24
C ALA A 7 -8.19 -14.55 -14.74
N ALA A 8 -7.24 -14.38 -15.66
CA ALA A 8 -6.35 -15.45 -16.08
C ALA A 8 -5.53 -16.00 -14.90
N LYS A 9 -5.04 -17.23 -15.02
CA LYS A 9 -4.20 -17.87 -14.00
C LYS A 9 -2.99 -16.98 -13.69
N GLY A 10 -2.79 -16.68 -12.40
CA GLY A 10 -1.72 -15.80 -11.93
C GLY A 10 -2.15 -14.36 -11.67
N SER A 11 -3.38 -14.00 -12.02
CA SER A 11 -3.96 -12.67 -11.79
C SER A 11 -5.22 -12.73 -10.93
N TYR A 12 -5.58 -11.60 -10.35
CA TYR A 12 -6.80 -11.41 -9.56
C TYR A 12 -7.42 -10.07 -9.94
N VAL A 13 -8.74 -10.02 -10.10
CA VAL A 13 -9.45 -8.78 -10.44
C VAL A 13 -10.58 -8.56 -9.45
N LEU A 14 -10.48 -7.47 -8.69
CA LEU A 14 -11.54 -6.92 -7.85
C LEU A 14 -11.82 -5.48 -8.24
N THR A 15 -13.07 -5.08 -8.07
CA THR A 15 -13.55 -3.72 -8.29
C THR A 15 -14.00 -3.11 -6.97
N PRO A 16 -14.05 -1.77 -6.85
CA PRO A 16 -14.63 -1.10 -5.70
C PRO A 16 -16.05 -1.58 -5.33
N ARG A 17 -16.86 -1.92 -6.35
CA ARG A 17 -18.23 -2.42 -6.15
C ARG A 17 -18.28 -3.76 -5.44
N ASP A 18 -17.29 -4.62 -5.65
CA ASP A 18 -17.25 -5.94 -4.98
C ASP A 18 -17.10 -5.82 -3.46
N LEU A 19 -16.64 -4.68 -2.96
CA LEU A 19 -16.51 -4.41 -1.53
C LEU A 19 -17.60 -3.45 -1.02
N ALA A 20 -17.99 -2.45 -1.82
CA ALA A 20 -19.00 -1.47 -1.40
C ALA A 20 -20.45 -1.96 -1.55
N ALA A 21 -20.74 -2.76 -2.58
CA ALA A 21 -22.06 -3.28 -2.89
C ALA A 21 -21.98 -4.64 -3.61
N PRO A 22 -21.46 -5.69 -2.93
CA PRO A 22 -21.33 -7.03 -3.50
C PRO A 22 -22.69 -7.65 -3.87
N GLU A 23 -22.66 -8.54 -4.86
CA GLU A 23 -23.81 -9.37 -5.25
C GLU A 23 -24.19 -10.38 -4.15
N ALA A 24 -25.40 -10.93 -4.22
CA ALA A 24 -25.99 -11.79 -3.18
C ALA A 24 -25.05 -12.89 -2.63
N PRO A 25 -24.27 -13.65 -3.44
CA PRO A 25 -23.38 -14.69 -2.91
C PRO A 25 -22.26 -14.15 -2.01
N SER A 26 -21.92 -12.87 -2.13
CA SER A 26 -20.85 -12.19 -1.39
C SER A 26 -21.37 -11.02 -0.53
N ALA A 27 -22.69 -10.93 -0.32
CA ALA A 27 -23.32 -9.82 0.41
C ALA A 27 -22.75 -9.63 1.83
N HIS A 28 -22.36 -10.74 2.48
CA HIS A 28 -21.74 -10.76 3.80
C HIS A 28 -20.36 -10.06 3.86
N LEU A 29 -19.69 -9.86 2.71
CA LEU A 29 -18.40 -9.18 2.61
C LEU A 29 -18.53 -7.66 2.42
N LYS A 30 -19.76 -7.11 2.39
CA LYS A 30 -19.99 -5.68 2.21
C LYS A 30 -19.25 -4.87 3.28
N GLY A 31 -18.34 -4.00 2.83
CA GLY A 31 -17.50 -3.17 3.70
C GLY A 31 -16.49 -3.95 4.53
N LEU A 32 -16.27 -5.25 4.27
CA LEU A 32 -15.35 -6.13 5.00
C LEU A 32 -15.46 -5.94 6.53
N PRO A 33 -16.60 -6.30 7.15
CA PRO A 33 -16.96 -5.82 8.50
C PRO A 33 -15.91 -6.09 9.58
N ASP A 34 -15.21 -7.22 9.50
CA ASP A 34 -14.23 -7.66 10.51
C ASP A 34 -12.77 -7.34 10.13
N CYS A 35 -12.57 -6.45 9.15
CA CYS A 35 -11.24 -6.07 8.68
C CYS A 35 -10.90 -4.62 9.05
N LEU A 36 -9.61 -4.37 9.28
CA LEU A 36 -9.02 -3.04 9.21
C LEU A 36 -8.43 -2.85 7.81
N VAL A 37 -8.58 -1.65 7.24
CA VAL A 37 -8.14 -1.33 5.88
C VAL A 37 -7.03 -0.30 5.92
N VAL A 38 -5.86 -0.66 5.40
CA VAL A 38 -4.80 0.30 5.11
C VAL A 38 -4.76 0.51 3.61
N PHE A 39 -5.27 1.65 3.16
CA PHE A 39 -5.21 2.03 1.76
C PHE A 39 -3.85 2.64 1.43
N THR A 40 -3.04 1.96 0.63
CA THR A 40 -1.73 2.44 0.19
C THR A 40 -1.80 2.98 -1.23
N PRO A 41 -1.69 4.30 -1.43
CA PRO A 41 -1.72 4.89 -2.76
C PRO A 41 -0.44 4.58 -3.53
N ASP A 42 -0.55 4.53 -4.86
CA ASP A 42 0.62 4.42 -5.73
C ASP A 42 1.54 5.63 -5.55
N TYR A 43 2.85 5.41 -5.64
CA TYR A 43 3.82 6.49 -5.60
C TYR A 43 3.65 7.41 -6.80
N GLY A 44 3.52 8.72 -6.55
CA GLY A 44 3.28 9.71 -7.61
C GLY A 44 1.89 9.66 -8.25
N VAL A 45 0.89 9.06 -7.58
CA VAL A 45 -0.51 9.09 -8.03
C VAL A 45 -1.00 10.53 -8.24
N ALA A 46 -1.77 10.75 -9.31
CA ALA A 46 -2.42 12.04 -9.57
C ALA A 46 -3.37 12.41 -8.42
N ALA A 47 -3.40 13.68 -8.04
CA ALA A 47 -4.16 14.15 -6.88
C ALA A 47 -5.66 13.86 -7.01
N GLU A 48 -6.23 14.02 -8.20
CA GLU A 48 -7.65 13.78 -8.50
C GLU A 48 -8.01 12.30 -8.35
N LYS A 49 -7.11 11.41 -8.77
CA LYS A 49 -7.28 9.96 -8.61
C LYS A 49 -7.22 9.59 -7.13
N LEU A 50 -6.25 10.15 -6.40
CA LEU A 50 -6.11 9.89 -4.97
C LEU A 50 -7.32 10.40 -4.18
N GLU A 51 -7.85 11.57 -4.52
CA GLU A 51 -9.07 12.13 -3.94
C GLU A 51 -10.25 11.17 -4.13
N ALA A 52 -10.51 10.73 -5.36
CA ALA A 52 -11.60 9.80 -5.65
C ALA A 52 -11.45 8.46 -4.89
N GLN A 53 -10.23 7.93 -4.83
CA GLN A 53 -9.92 6.71 -4.07
C GLN A 53 -10.13 6.91 -2.56
N SER A 54 -9.67 8.03 -2.01
CA SER A 54 -9.78 8.36 -0.59
C SER A 54 -11.24 8.57 -0.17
N ALA A 55 -12.03 9.25 -0.99
CA ALA A 55 -13.47 9.40 -0.80
C ALA A 55 -14.17 8.03 -0.73
N TRP A 56 -13.86 7.13 -1.68
CA TRP A 56 -14.42 5.80 -1.71
C TRP A 56 -14.02 4.96 -0.49
N VAL A 57 -12.73 4.99 -0.10
CA VAL A 57 -12.23 4.26 1.09
C VAL A 57 -12.93 4.76 2.35
N SER A 58 -13.01 6.07 2.55
CA SER A 58 -13.62 6.69 3.73
C SER A 58 -15.11 6.32 3.84
N ALA A 59 -15.85 6.37 2.73
CA ALA A 59 -17.26 6.01 2.70
C ALA A 59 -17.53 4.50 2.88
N THR A 60 -16.64 3.63 2.40
CA THR A 60 -16.85 2.17 2.39
C THR A 60 -16.44 1.52 3.72
N PHE A 61 -15.41 2.05 4.38
CA PHE A 61 -14.78 1.44 5.55
C PHE A 61 -14.79 2.40 6.75
N VAL A 62 -15.97 2.96 7.04
CA VAL A 62 -16.17 3.99 8.07
C VAL A 62 -15.56 3.56 9.41
N GLY A 63 -14.66 4.38 9.95
CA GLY A 63 -13.99 4.16 11.24
C GLY A 63 -12.96 3.02 11.25
N ARG A 64 -12.74 2.33 10.13
CA ARG A 64 -11.84 1.17 10.02
C ARG A 64 -10.83 1.30 8.87
N ALA A 65 -10.61 2.51 8.38
CA ALA A 65 -9.66 2.78 7.31
C ALA A 65 -8.59 3.81 7.69
N TRP A 66 -7.38 3.55 7.18
CA TRP A 66 -6.21 4.41 7.29
C TRP A 66 -5.61 4.67 5.91
N MET A 67 -5.00 5.84 5.77
CA MET A 67 -4.17 6.19 4.62
C MET A 67 -2.73 5.73 4.89
N GLY A 68 -2.24 4.75 4.13
CA GLY A 68 -0.86 4.30 4.22
C GLY A 68 0.10 5.29 3.56
N LEU A 69 1.25 5.54 4.18
CA LEU A 69 2.34 6.34 3.61
C LEU A 69 3.65 5.54 3.58
N SER A 70 4.13 5.25 2.37
CA SER A 70 5.41 4.57 2.14
C SER A 70 6.46 5.55 1.60
N LEU A 71 7.49 5.82 2.40
CA LEU A 71 8.63 6.65 2.04
C LEU A 71 9.86 5.74 1.92
N LEU A 72 10.47 5.74 0.73
CA LEU A 72 11.51 4.79 0.33
C LEU A 72 12.77 5.50 -0.20
N TYR A 73 12.95 6.78 0.17
CA TYR A 73 13.98 7.67 -0.33
C TYR A 73 13.94 7.80 -1.86
N LYS A 74 12.74 7.97 -2.41
CA LYS A 74 12.57 8.26 -3.83
C LYS A 74 12.64 9.78 -4.08
N PRO A 75 12.98 10.23 -5.30
CA PRO A 75 13.24 11.66 -5.57
C PRO A 75 12.09 12.63 -5.26
N MET A 76 10.85 12.14 -5.25
CA MET A 76 9.62 12.94 -5.06
C MET A 76 8.88 12.55 -3.79
N ASP A 77 9.55 11.94 -2.80
CA ASP A 77 8.94 11.50 -1.55
C ASP A 77 8.25 12.67 -0.81
N ASP A 78 8.81 13.89 -0.86
CA ASP A 78 8.19 15.07 -0.24
C ASP A 78 6.88 15.48 -0.91
N ILE A 79 6.83 15.46 -2.25
CA ILE A 79 5.61 15.76 -3.01
C ILE A 79 4.58 14.66 -2.78
N HIS A 80 5.00 13.39 -2.84
CA HIS A 80 4.14 12.25 -2.55
C HIS A 80 3.54 12.36 -1.14
N ARG A 81 4.35 12.66 -0.12
CA ARG A 81 3.87 12.89 1.25
C ARG A 81 2.84 14.01 1.29
N GLY A 82 3.12 15.16 0.68
CA GLY A 82 2.20 16.30 0.67
C GLY A 82 0.85 15.96 0.03
N THR A 83 0.87 15.27 -1.11
CA THR A 83 -0.36 14.82 -1.81
C THR A 83 -1.16 13.83 -0.94
N VAL A 84 -0.49 12.88 -0.30
CA VAL A 84 -1.12 11.91 0.61
C VAL A 84 -1.71 12.59 1.85
N GLU A 85 -0.97 13.53 2.46
CA GLU A 85 -1.42 14.27 3.63
C GLU A 85 -2.65 15.13 3.32
N ALA A 86 -2.68 15.79 2.17
CA ALA A 86 -3.82 16.60 1.74
C ALA A 86 -5.09 15.75 1.55
N ALA A 87 -4.98 14.62 0.85
CA ALA A 87 -6.11 13.72 0.62
C ALA A 87 -6.61 13.07 1.93
N ALA A 88 -5.68 12.64 2.79
CA ALA A 88 -6.01 12.07 4.09
C ALA A 88 -6.79 13.06 4.97
N ALA A 89 -6.34 14.32 5.02
CA ALA A 89 -6.99 15.37 5.79
C ALA A 89 -8.42 15.64 5.29
N ARG A 90 -8.61 15.72 3.96
CA ARG A 90 -9.91 16.01 3.35
C ARG A 90 -10.95 14.92 3.55
N HIS A 91 -10.51 13.66 3.64
CA HIS A 91 -11.41 12.51 3.83
C HIS A 91 -11.37 11.91 5.24
N HIS A 92 -10.78 12.64 6.20
CA HIS A 92 -10.69 12.26 7.61
C HIS A 92 -10.03 10.89 7.84
N LEU A 93 -9.07 10.53 7.00
CA LEU A 93 -8.29 9.30 7.13
C LEU A 93 -7.04 9.57 7.96
N ARG A 94 -6.80 8.77 8.99
CA ARG A 94 -5.53 8.82 9.74
C ARG A 94 -4.41 8.23 8.90
N ILE A 95 -3.23 8.85 8.97
CA ILE A 95 -2.06 8.38 8.22
C ILE A 95 -1.29 7.35 9.05
N VAL A 96 -1.01 6.21 8.44
CA VAL A 96 -0.21 5.13 9.03
C VAL A 96 1.08 4.94 8.22
N ALA A 97 2.22 4.89 8.90
CA ALA A 97 3.50 4.64 8.26
C ALA A 97 3.58 3.18 7.76
N THR A 98 3.87 3.00 6.47
CA THR A 98 4.02 1.67 5.87
C THR A 98 5.40 1.51 5.23
N GLY A 99 5.96 0.30 5.30
CA GLY A 99 7.30 0.03 4.78
C GLY A 99 7.36 -0.52 3.36
N ASN A 100 6.22 -0.91 2.79
CA ASN A 100 6.12 -1.68 1.54
C ASN A 100 7.22 -2.78 1.43
N VAL A 101 7.34 -3.57 2.49
CA VAL A 101 8.49 -4.45 2.70
C VAL A 101 8.38 -5.70 1.83
N THR A 102 9.42 -5.96 1.02
CA THR A 102 9.54 -7.16 0.19
C THR A 102 10.74 -8.03 0.57
N MET A 103 11.58 -7.56 1.50
CA MET A 103 12.78 -8.23 1.96
C MET A 103 12.88 -8.21 3.50
N HIS A 104 13.47 -9.24 4.11
CA HIS A 104 13.70 -9.23 5.56
C HIS A 104 14.88 -8.34 5.95
N VAL A 105 15.95 -8.28 5.15
CA VAL A 105 17.13 -7.43 5.40
C VAL A 105 17.63 -6.80 4.11
N ARG A 106 18.35 -5.68 4.23
CA ARG A 106 18.86 -4.88 3.10
C ARG A 106 19.75 -5.69 2.14
N SER A 107 20.58 -6.60 2.66
CA SER A 107 21.50 -7.43 1.87
C SER A 107 20.81 -8.43 0.94
N ARG A 108 19.48 -8.60 1.02
CA ARG A 108 18.71 -9.47 0.13
C ARG A 108 18.33 -8.84 -1.20
N LYS A 109 18.72 -7.59 -1.47
CA LYS A 109 18.48 -6.92 -2.74
C LYS A 109 18.93 -7.74 -3.97
N PRO A 110 20.13 -8.36 -4.02
CA PRO A 110 20.52 -9.17 -5.17
C PRO A 110 19.60 -10.37 -5.40
N MET A 111 19.18 -11.05 -4.33
CA MET A 111 18.22 -12.17 -4.42
C MET A 111 16.85 -11.69 -4.90
N HIS A 112 16.37 -10.56 -4.39
CA HIS A 112 15.13 -9.94 -4.86
C HIS A 112 15.20 -9.62 -6.36
N ASP A 113 16.33 -9.09 -6.84
CA ASP A 113 16.53 -8.77 -8.26
C ASP A 113 16.52 -10.03 -9.14
N VAL A 114 17.12 -11.13 -8.67
CA VAL A 114 17.04 -12.44 -9.35
C VAL A 114 15.58 -12.94 -9.41
N LEU A 115 14.80 -12.81 -8.34
CA LEU A 115 13.39 -13.19 -8.35
C LEU A 115 12.56 -12.34 -9.32
N THR A 116 12.86 -11.04 -9.41
CA THR A 116 12.26 -10.17 -10.43
C THR A 116 12.63 -10.62 -11.84
N ALA A 117 13.90 -10.89 -12.10
CA ALA A 117 14.43 -11.34 -13.39
C ALA A 117 13.75 -12.64 -13.88
N ILE A 118 13.59 -13.61 -12.98
CA ILE A 118 12.84 -14.84 -13.25
C ILE A 118 11.38 -14.52 -13.61
N ARG A 119 10.71 -13.67 -12.83
CA ARG A 119 9.31 -13.29 -13.06
C ARG A 119 9.10 -12.62 -14.43
N VAL A 120 10.01 -11.75 -14.84
CA VAL A 120 9.91 -11.02 -16.12
C VAL A 120 10.63 -11.71 -17.29
N HIS A 121 11.16 -12.92 -17.05
CA HIS A 121 11.86 -13.75 -18.04
C HIS A 121 13.00 -13.02 -18.77
N ARG A 122 13.83 -12.28 -18.02
CA ARG A 122 15.00 -11.56 -18.56
C ARG A 122 16.21 -11.70 -17.66
N PRO A 123 17.44 -11.68 -18.20
CA PRO A 123 18.65 -11.57 -17.38
C PRO A 123 18.61 -10.32 -16.48
N VAL A 124 19.23 -10.41 -15.29
CA VAL A 124 19.25 -9.30 -14.31
C VAL A 124 19.73 -7.97 -14.93
N PRO A 125 20.81 -7.92 -15.76
CA PRO A 125 21.26 -6.67 -16.37
C PRO A 125 20.24 -6.03 -17.34
N GLU A 126 19.28 -6.80 -17.86
CA GLU A 126 18.29 -6.36 -18.85
C GLU A 126 16.93 -5.97 -18.24
N CYS A 127 16.79 -6.11 -16.92
CA CYS A 127 15.52 -5.86 -16.22
C CYS A 127 15.19 -4.36 -16.10
N GLY A 128 16.19 -3.47 -16.12
CA GLY A 128 15.98 -2.02 -16.05
C GLY A 128 15.06 -1.59 -14.90
N TYR A 129 13.97 -0.89 -15.22
CA TYR A 129 12.99 -0.37 -14.26
C TYR A 129 12.12 -1.43 -13.57
N ASP A 130 12.18 -2.70 -13.98
CA ASP A 130 11.54 -3.78 -13.23
C ASP A 130 12.23 -4.03 -11.87
N LEU A 131 13.53 -3.73 -11.78
CA LEU A 131 14.28 -3.85 -10.54
C LEU A 131 13.93 -2.69 -9.61
N LEU A 132 13.90 -2.99 -8.30
CA LEU A 132 13.76 -1.92 -7.32
C LEU A 132 14.96 -0.96 -7.41
N PRO A 133 14.75 0.36 -7.36
CA PRO A 133 15.82 1.35 -7.53
C PRO A 133 16.82 1.35 -6.37
N ASN A 134 16.41 0.86 -5.19
CA ASN A 134 17.24 0.78 -4.01
C ASN A 134 16.84 -0.43 -3.15
N ALA A 135 17.54 -0.61 -2.03
CA ALA A 135 17.31 -1.72 -1.09
C ALA A 135 16.45 -1.33 0.12
N GLU A 136 15.66 -0.24 0.06
CA GLU A 136 14.96 0.30 1.23
C GLU A 136 13.66 -0.44 1.60
N GLN A 137 13.15 -1.31 0.72
CA GLN A 137 12.01 -2.19 0.98
C GLN A 137 12.36 -3.42 1.84
N HIS A 138 13.15 -3.21 2.90
CA HIS A 138 13.45 -4.21 3.92
C HIS A 138 12.80 -3.85 5.27
N LEU A 139 12.81 -4.78 6.24
CA LEU A 139 12.41 -4.45 7.62
C LEU A 139 13.41 -3.47 8.23
N ARG A 140 13.03 -2.20 8.30
CA ARG A 140 13.85 -1.10 8.83
C ARG A 140 13.75 -1.03 10.35
N SER A 141 14.85 -0.65 11.01
CA SER A 141 14.86 -0.46 12.46
C SER A 141 13.96 0.71 12.88
N ARG A 142 13.45 0.66 14.12
CA ARG A 142 12.62 1.73 14.70
C ARG A 142 13.33 3.09 14.68
N LEU A 143 14.63 3.11 14.95
CA LEU A 143 15.46 4.33 14.89
C LEU A 143 15.46 4.92 13.47
N ARG A 144 15.63 4.09 12.43
CA ARG A 144 15.58 4.57 11.05
C ARG A 144 14.20 5.11 10.70
N LEU A 145 13.14 4.41 11.09
CA LEU A 145 11.76 4.85 10.84
C LEU A 145 11.45 6.19 11.54
N ALA A 146 11.96 6.40 12.77
CA ALA A 146 11.80 7.66 13.51
C ALA A 146 12.47 8.86 12.81
N ASN A 147 13.51 8.64 12.02
CA ASN A 147 14.16 9.68 11.23
C ASN A 147 13.45 9.98 9.90
N ILE A 148 12.50 9.14 9.48
CA ILE A 148 11.79 9.26 8.20
C ILE A 148 10.38 9.82 8.42
N TYR A 149 9.69 9.32 9.45
CA TYR A 149 8.29 9.59 9.67
C TYR A 149 8.06 10.49 10.89
N PRO A 150 7.10 11.42 10.81
CA PRO A 150 6.52 12.03 12.00
C PRO A 150 6.07 10.98 13.02
N HIS A 151 6.33 11.23 14.30
CA HIS A 151 6.02 10.29 15.39
C HIS A 151 4.56 9.84 15.40
N ARG A 152 3.63 10.73 15.05
CA ARG A 152 2.19 10.43 14.95
C ARG A 152 1.87 9.32 13.94
N TYR A 153 2.58 9.22 12.81
CA TYR A 153 2.33 8.16 11.80
C TYR A 153 2.85 6.80 12.26
N LEU A 154 3.93 6.81 13.04
CA LEU A 154 4.46 5.60 13.67
C LEU A 154 3.54 5.10 14.79
N THR A 155 2.98 6.02 15.58
CA THR A 155 2.03 5.70 16.65
C THR A 155 0.76 5.08 16.09
N GLU A 156 0.23 5.58 14.97
CA GLU A 156 -0.91 4.95 14.28
C GLU A 156 -0.60 3.52 13.83
N SER A 157 0.65 3.20 13.47
CA SER A 157 1.03 1.82 13.09
C SER A 157 0.92 0.86 14.27
N VAL A 158 1.29 1.32 15.47
CA VAL A 158 1.12 0.57 16.73
C VAL A 158 -0.37 0.49 17.10
N HIS A 159 -1.12 1.57 16.91
CA HIS A 159 -2.56 1.58 17.19
C HIS A 159 -3.30 0.55 16.33
N VAL A 160 -3.08 0.53 15.01
CA VAL A 160 -3.66 -0.47 14.11
C VAL A 160 -3.30 -1.88 14.54
N ALA A 161 -2.04 -2.14 14.90
CA ALA A 161 -1.61 -3.46 15.37
C ALA A 161 -2.31 -3.91 16.65
N ASN A 162 -2.66 -3.00 17.57
CA ASN A 162 -3.38 -3.32 18.80
C ASN A 162 -4.89 -3.56 18.59
N LEU A 163 -5.42 -3.24 17.42
CA LEU A 163 -6.81 -3.51 17.05
C LEU A 163 -6.98 -4.87 16.33
N CYS A 164 -5.87 -5.56 16.04
CA CYS A 164 -5.80 -6.89 15.43
C CYS A 164 -5.51 -7.97 16.48
#